data_AF-A0A1F6YVB5-F1
#
_entry.id   AF-A0A1F6YVB5-F1
#
_cell.length_a   1.000
_cell.length_b   1.000
_cell.length_c   1.000
_cell.angle_alpha   90.00
_cell.angle_beta   90.00
_cell.angle_gamma   90.00
#
_symmetry.space_group_name_H-M   'P 1'
#
loop_
_entity.id
_entity.type
_entity.pdbx_description
1 polymer ?
#
loop_
_entity_poly.entity_id
_entity_poly.type
_entity_poly.pdbx_seq_one_letter_code
_entity_poly.pdbx_strand_id
1 'polypeptide(L)' 'MSQAQYLKMLEKEINKINKKIDLKILQGETYFKEARDHRLLLQKVRYHTRKGFMNRLVNLFFRTSIIHASRLEVF' A
#
# COMPACT_ATOMS: atom_id res chain seq x y z
N MET A 1 -2.15 11.58 -20.68
CA MET A 1 -2.36 11.23 -19.25
C MET A 1 -1.76 12.32 -18.39
N SER A 2 -2.52 12.95 -17.50
CA SER A 2 -1.99 13.93 -16.54
C SER A 2 -1.35 13.23 -15.33
N GLN A 3 -0.46 13.92 -14.62
CA GLN A 3 0.17 13.42 -13.39
C GLN A 3 -0.87 12.97 -12.34
N ALA A 4 -1.99 13.70 -12.24
CA ALA A 4 -3.10 13.35 -11.37
C ALA A 4 -3.79 12.04 -11.79
N GLN A 5 -3.98 11.82 -13.09
CA GLN A 5 -4.56 10.57 -13.62
C GLN A 5 -3.62 9.38 -13.36
N TYR A 6 -2.32 9.57 -13.54
CA TYR A 6 -1.31 8.55 -13.24
C TYR A 6 -1.31 8.15 -11.76
N LEU A 7 -1.33 9.14 -10.85
CA LEU A 7 -1.40 8.89 -9.41
C LEU A 7 -2.70 8.16 -9.03
N LYS A 8 -3.84 8.54 -9.61
CA LYS A 8 -5.13 7.86 -9.40
C LYS A 8 -5.13 6.42 -9.90
N MET A 9 -4.39 6.14 -10.98
CA MET A 9 -4.20 4.77 -11.47
C MET A 9 -3.36 3.94 -10.51
N LEU A 10 -2.23 4.48 -10.02
CA LEU A 10 -1.39 3.82 -9.02
C LEU A 10 -2.15 3.54 -7.72
N GLU A 11 -2.97 4.49 -7.27
CA GLU A 11 -3.84 4.34 -6.10
C GLU A 11 -4.80 3.16 -6.25
N LYS A 12 -5.46 3.02 -7.40
CA LYS A 12 -6.34 1.88 -7.67
C LYS A 12 -5.59 0.56 -7.60
N GLU A 13 -4.38 0.52 -8.13
CA GLU A 13 -3.59 -0.71 -8.17
C GLU A 13 -3.07 -1.11 -6.79
N ILE A 14 -2.61 -0.13 -5.99
CA ILE A 14 -2.27 -0.32 -4.58
C ILE A 14 -3.46 -0.89 -3.80
N ASN A 15 -4.66 -0.32 -3.97
CA ASN A 15 -5.86 -0.78 -3.28
C ASN A 15 -6.27 -2.21 -3.67
N LYS A 16 -6.06 -2.62 -4.92
CA LYS A 16 -6.30 -4.02 -5.33
C LYS A 16 -5.32 -4.97 -4.66
N ILE A 17 -4.04 -4.61 -4.60
CA ILE A 17 -3.02 -5.43 -3.97
C ILE A 17 -3.29 -5.58 -2.47
N ASN A 18 -3.70 -4.51 -1.79
CA ASN A 18 -4.08 -4.57 -0.37
C ASN A 18 -5.22 -5.57 -0.14
N LYS A 19 -6.30 -5.49 -0.92
CA LYS A 19 -7.40 -6.47 -0.83
C LYS A 19 -6.93 -7.92 -1.02
N LYS A 20 -5.96 -8.14 -1.90
CA LYS A 20 -5.37 -9.46 -2.15
C LYS A 20 -4.52 -9.93 -0.98
N ILE A 21 -3.71 -9.04 -0.40
CA ILE A 21 -2.92 -9.32 0.80
C ILE A 21 -3.85 -9.66 1.96
N ASP A 22 -4.90 -8.87 2.18
CA ASP A 22 -5.89 -9.11 3.24
C ASP A 22 -6.54 -10.48 3.10
N LEU A 23 -6.98 -10.85 1.89
CA LEU A 23 -7.54 -12.18 1.62
C LEU A 23 -6.53 -13.29 1.96
N LYS A 24 -5.28 -13.14 1.52
CA LYS A 24 -4.22 -14.12 1.79
C LYS A 24 -3.89 -14.24 3.27
N ILE A 25 -3.88 -13.14 4.01
CA ILE A 25 -3.71 -13.15 5.46
C ILE A 25 -4.84 -13.94 6.12
N LEU A 26 -6.10 -13.70 5.72
CA LEU A 26 -7.25 -14.43 6.25
C LEU A 26 -7.20 -15.93 5.95
N GLN A 27 -6.62 -16.31 4.81
CA GLN A 27 -6.45 -17.70 4.40
C GLN A 27 -5.20 -18.36 5.00
N GLY A 28 -4.32 -17.61 5.68
CA GLY A 28 -3.02 -18.10 6.15
C GLY A 28 -2.02 -18.36 5.02
N GLU A 29 -2.23 -17.78 3.84
CA GLU A 29 -1.37 -17.92 2.68
C GLU A 29 -0.22 -16.89 2.66
N THR A 30 0.88 -17.26 2.01
CA THR A 30 1.99 -16.33 1.81
C THR A 30 1.63 -15.23 0.80
N TYR A 31 1.94 -13.98 1.16
CA TYR A 31 1.65 -12.79 0.37
C TYR A 31 2.92 -11.99 0.00
N PHE A 32 4.10 -12.62 0.08
CA PHE A 32 5.39 -11.96 -0.12
C PHE A 32 5.50 -11.28 -1.49
N LYS A 33 4.96 -11.92 -2.54
CA LYS A 33 4.95 -11.38 -3.90
C LYS A 33 4.12 -10.09 -3.97
N GLU A 34 2.91 -10.12 -3.42
CA GLU A 34 2.02 -8.97 -3.36
C GLU A 34 2.62 -7.82 -2.55
N ALA A 35 3.27 -8.11 -1.42
CA ALA A 35 3.95 -7.11 -0.60
C ALA A 35 5.13 -6.44 -1.35
N ARG A 36 5.88 -7.21 -2.15
CA ARG A 36 6.94 -6.67 -3.01
C ARG A 36 6.36 -5.73 -4.07
N ASP A 37 5.30 -6.14 -4.74
CA ASP A 37 4.65 -5.33 -5.77
C ASP A 37 4.05 -4.03 -5.19
N HIS A 38 3.42 -4.13 -4.00
CA HIS A 38 2.93 -2.98 -3.25
C HIS A 38 4.06 -1.98 -2.95
N ARG A 39 5.23 -2.45 -2.47
CA ARG A 39 6.39 -1.61 -2.20
C ARG A 39 6.90 -0.89 -3.44
N LEU A 40 6.93 -1.56 -4.59
CA LEU A 40 7.35 -0.96 -5.86
C LEU A 40 6.39 0.15 -6.32
N LEU A 41 5.08 -0.04 -6.18
CA LEU A 41 4.10 0.99 -6.50
C LEU A 41 4.23 2.21 -5.59
N LEU A 42 4.46 2.00 -4.28
CA LEU A 42 4.70 3.09 -3.35
C LEU A 42 5.95 3.91 -3.71
N GLN A 43 7.02 3.26 -4.19
CA GLN A 43 8.21 3.97 -4.69
C GLN A 43 7.88 4.83 -5.92
N LYS A 44 7.07 4.32 -6.85
CA LYS A 44 6.61 5.10 -8.02
C LYS A 44 5.78 6.31 -7.61
N VAL A 45 4.88 6.15 -6.64
CA VAL A 45 4.11 7.27 -6.07
C VAL A 45 5.05 8.29 -5.43
N ARG A 46 6.05 7.85 -4.65
CA ARG A 46 7.08 8.73 -4.04
C ARG A 46 7.83 9.56 -5.06
N TYR A 47 8.27 8.94 -6.14
CA TYR A 47 9.00 9.65 -7.20
C TYR A 47 8.13 10.70 -7.91
N HIS A 48 6.84 10.40 -8.09
CA HIS A 48 5.91 11.27 -8.84
C HIS A 48 5.15 12.27 -7.97
N THR A 49 5.35 12.29 -6.65
CA THR A 49 4.62 13.18 -5.75
C THR A 49 5.59 14.20 -5.15
N ARG A 50 5.38 15.50 -5.41
CA ARG A 50 6.16 16.56 -4.73
C ARG A 50 5.89 16.53 -3.23
N LYS A 51 6.90 16.84 -2.40
CA LYS A 51 6.92 16.73 -0.92
C LYS A 51 5.62 17.12 -0.18
N GLY A 52 4.83 18.09 -0.67
CA GLY A 52 3.56 18.49 -0.04
C GLY A 52 2.36 17.54 -0.24
N PHE A 53 2.31 16.76 -1.32
CA PHE A 53 1.19 15.82 -1.59
C PHE A 53 1.37 14.47 -0.86
N MET A 54 2.60 14.13 -0.47
CA MET A 54 2.92 12.91 0.28
C MET A 54 2.16 12.82 1.60
N ASN A 55 2.01 13.93 2.32
CA ASN A 55 1.30 13.95 3.60
C ASN A 55 -0.17 13.55 3.46
N ARG A 56 -0.85 13.91 2.36
CA ARG A 56 -2.24 13.46 2.12
C ARG A 56 -2.33 11.98 1.80
N LEU A 57 -1.42 11.48 0.95
CA LEU A 57 -1.40 10.08 0.55
C LEU A 57 -1.02 9.16 1.71
N VAL A 58 0.05 9.48 2.44
CA VAL A 58 0.46 8.73 3.65
C VAL A 58 -0.68 8.70 4.68
N ASN A 59 -1.38 9.83 4.90
CA ASN A 59 -2.49 9.86 5.84
C ASN A 59 -3.74 9.08 5.37
N LEU A 60 -3.89 8.82 4.06
CA LEU A 60 -4.93 7.92 3.50
C LEU A 60 -4.53 6.44 3.60
N PHE A 61 -3.24 6.12 3.47
CA PHE A 61 -2.74 4.73 3.47
C PHE A 61 -2.39 4.19 4.86
N PHE A 62 -2.04 5.05 5.83
CA PHE A 62 -1.60 4.64 7.17
C PHE A 62 -2.59 4.96 8.30
N ARG A 63 -3.75 5.59 8.04
CA ARG A 63 -4.76 5.85 9.08
C ARG A 63 -5.54 4.62 9.53
N THR A 64 -5.40 3.47 8.87
CA THR A 64 -6.26 2.29 9.13
C THR A 64 -5.49 1.03 9.50
N SER A 65 -4.19 1.11 9.77
CA SER A 65 -3.36 -0.06 10.14
C SER A 65 -2.64 0.08 11.50
N ILE A 66 -3.17 0.90 12.41
CA ILE A 66 -2.82 0.86 13.85
C ILE A 66 -3.87 0.08 14.65
N ILE A 67 -4.28 -1.09 14.15
CA ILE A 67 -4.82 -2.23 14.90
C ILE A 67 -4.49 -3.41 13.97
N HIS A 68 -3.30 -3.99 14.00
CA HIS A 68 -3.05 -5.34 14.54
C HIS A 68 -1.53 -5.60 14.67
N ALA A 69 -0.74 -4.56 14.96
CA ALA A 69 0.67 -4.71 15.33
C ALA A 69 0.85 -5.09 16.82
N SER A 70 -0.04 -5.95 17.32
CA SER A 70 0.13 -6.61 18.61
C SER A 70 0.05 -8.10 18.32
N ARG A 71 1.13 -8.82 18.61
CA ARG A 71 1.26 -10.29 18.49
C ARG A 71 1.78 -10.77 17.14
N LEU A 72 3.08 -10.60 16.95
CA LEU A 72 3.99 -11.67 16.53
C LEU A 72 5.42 -11.23 16.91
N GLU A 73 5.64 -11.11 18.22
CA GLU A 73 6.91 -11.51 18.77
C GLU A 73 6.93 -13.03 18.79
N VAL A 74 8.12 -13.58 18.54
CA VAL A 74 8.57 -14.96 18.77
C VAL A 74 8.25 -15.98 17.65
N PHE A 75 9.36 -16.42 17.04
CA PHE A 75 9.62 -17.50 16.06
C PHE A 75 9.49 -17.16 14.57
#